data_AF-A0A2J0N552-F1
#
_entry.id   AF-A0A2J0N552-F1
#
_cell.length_a   1.000
_cell.length_b   1.000
_cell.length_c   1.000
_cell.angle_alpha   90.00
_cell.angle_beta   90.00
_cell.angle_gamma   90.00
#
_symmetry.space_group_name_H-M   'P 1'
#
loop_
_entity.id
_entity.type
_entity.pdbx_description
1 polymer ?
#
loop_
_entity_poly.entity_id
_entity_poly.type
_entity_poly.pdbx_seq_one_letter_code
_entity_poly.pdbx_strand_id
1 'polypeptide(L)'
;MDTKRKKERELLTDLYNTHSDAIFRFCYFKTKNRETAKDLTQDVFIKVFNHITKTEEEIQNYKSFIYTVAKNTIIDFWRKSK
;
A
#
# COMPACT_ATOMS: atom_id res chain seq x y z
N MET A 1 -16.86 -21.03 -3.60
CA MET A 1 -16.00 -20.23 -2.69
C MET A 1 -14.68 -19.78 -3.35
N ASP A 2 -14.26 -20.34 -4.47
CA ASP A 2 -12.92 -20.06 -5.05
C ASP A 2 -12.85 -18.85 -5.99
N THR A 3 -13.97 -18.41 -6.56
CA THR A 3 -14.01 -17.31 -7.54
C THR A 3 -13.73 -15.93 -6.91
N LYS A 4 -14.24 -15.67 -5.69
CA LYS A 4 -14.04 -14.39 -4.99
C LYS A 4 -12.57 -14.15 -4.64
N ARG A 5 -11.93 -15.14 -4.02
CA ARG A 5 -10.50 -15.10 -3.64
C ARG A 5 -9.58 -14.97 -4.85
N LYS A 6 -9.93 -15.57 -5.98
CA LYS A 6 -9.19 -15.43 -7.23
C LYS A 6 -9.25 -13.99 -7.75
N LYS A 7 -10.45 -13.41 -7.80
CA LYS A 7 -10.66 -12.02 -8.24
C LYS A 7 -9.94 -11.01 -7.34
N GLU A 8 -9.98 -11.22 -6.02
CA GLU A 8 -9.22 -10.41 -5.06
C GLU A 8 -7.72 -10.50 -5.35
N ARG A 9 -7.16 -11.70 -5.51
CA ARG A 9 -5.73 -11.87 -5.84
C ARG A 9 -5.34 -11.15 -7.13
N GLU A 10 -6.11 -11.28 -8.19
CA GLU A 10 -5.86 -10.61 -9.47
C GLU A 10 -5.86 -9.09 -9.31
N LEU A 11 -6.84 -8.53 -8.60
CA LEU A 11 -6.90 -7.11 -8.27
C LEU A 11 -5.68 -6.67 -7.46
N LEU A 12 -5.30 -7.40 -6.42
CA LEU A 12 -4.16 -7.05 -5.57
C LEU A 12 -2.84 -7.07 -6.35
N THR A 13 -2.67 -8.05 -7.24
CA THR A 13 -1.53 -8.13 -8.15
C THR A 13 -1.49 -6.95 -9.11
N ASP A 14 -2.62 -6.58 -9.71
CA ASP A 14 -2.70 -5.41 -10.61
C ASP A 14 -2.36 -4.10 -9.89
N LEU A 15 -2.92 -3.89 -8.70
CA LEU A 15 -2.64 -2.71 -7.89
C LEU A 15 -1.16 -2.62 -7.51
N TYR A 16 -0.54 -3.75 -7.15
CA TYR A 16 0.88 -3.79 -6.82
C TYR A 16 1.74 -3.45 -8.05
N ASN A 17 1.49 -4.12 -9.18
CA ASN A 17 2.27 -3.91 -10.40
C ASN A 17 2.15 -2.47 -10.92
N THR A 18 0.94 -1.89 -10.81
CA THR A 18 0.65 -0.53 -11.31
C THR A 18 1.19 0.58 -10.40
N HIS A 19 1.22 0.36 -9.08
CA HIS A 19 1.48 1.44 -8.13
C HIS A 19 2.78 1.30 -7.32
N SER A 20 3.38 0.10 -7.22
CA SER A 20 4.52 -0.16 -6.32
C SER A 20 5.71 0.76 -6.55
N ASP A 21 6.10 0.98 -7.81
CA ASP A 21 7.23 1.85 -8.12
C ASP A 21 6.96 3.33 -7.79
N ALA A 22 5.74 3.81 -8.04
CA ALA A 22 5.35 5.18 -7.68
C ALA A 22 5.32 5.39 -6.16
N ILE A 23 4.82 4.40 -5.41
CA ILE A 23 4.81 4.43 -3.94
C ILE A 23 6.22 4.32 -3.38
N PHE A 24 7.07 3.47 -3.96
CA PHE A 24 8.48 3.41 -3.60
C PHE A 24 9.19 4.75 -3.77
N ARG A 25 9.00 5.41 -4.93
CA ARG A 25 9.54 6.76 -5.18
C ARG A 25 9.00 7.78 -4.19
N PHE A 26 7.72 7.71 -3.85
CA PHE A 26 7.11 8.57 -2.84
C PHE A 26 7.72 8.35 -1.44
N CYS A 27 7.83 7.11 -0.98
CA CYS A 27 8.47 6.75 0.29
C CYS A 27 9.94 7.20 0.31
N TYR A 28 10.69 6.91 -0.75
CA TYR A 28 12.10 7.30 -0.88
C TYR A 28 12.27 8.83 -0.84
N PHE A 29 11.40 9.58 -1.50
CA PHE A 29 11.47 11.04 -1.44
C PHE A 29 11.28 11.57 -0.01
N LYS A 30 10.48 10.89 0.81
CA LYS A 30 10.20 11.27 2.21
C LYS A 30 11.25 10.81 3.19
N THR A 31 11.85 9.63 3.01
CA THR A 31 12.83 9.06 3.95
C THR A 31 14.28 9.30 3.56
N LYS A 32 14.55 9.52 2.26
CA LYS A 32 15.90 9.59 1.68
C LYS A 32 16.76 8.34 1.94
N ASN A 33 16.15 7.25 2.40
CA ASN A 33 16.80 5.96 2.64
C ASN A 33 16.11 4.89 1.79
N ARG A 34 16.90 4.18 0.97
CA ARG A 34 16.39 3.17 0.03
C ARG A 34 15.81 1.95 0.73
N GLU A 35 16.45 1.46 1.78
CA GLU A 35 15.99 0.29 2.54
C GLU A 35 14.69 0.61 3.27
N THR A 36 14.68 1.71 4.03
CA THR A 36 13.47 2.20 4.69
C THR A 36 12.34 2.44 3.69
N ALA A 37 12.63 2.98 2.50
CA ALA A 37 11.60 3.17 1.48
C ALA A 37 11.04 1.85 0.95
N LYS A 38 11.86 0.80 0.79
CA LYS A 38 11.38 -0.54 0.41
C LYS A 38 10.48 -1.11 1.49
N ASP A 39 10.90 -1.04 2.74
CA ASP A 39 10.14 -1.58 3.88
C ASP A 39 8.78 -0.88 4.01
N LEU A 40 8.77 0.45 3.96
CA LEU A 40 7.53 1.22 4.00
C LEU A 40 6.63 0.91 2.80
N THR A 41 7.20 0.69 1.61
CA THR A 41 6.40 0.29 0.43
C THR A 41 5.72 -1.06 0.68
N GLN A 42 6.44 -2.04 1.23
CA GLN A 42 5.87 -3.34 1.58
C GLN A 42 4.73 -3.18 2.60
N ASP A 43 4.97 -2.42 3.68
CA ASP A 43 3.96 -2.15 4.71
C ASP A 43 2.69 -1.50 4.14
N VAL A 44 2.84 -0.58 3.19
CA VAL A 44 1.70 0.05 2.50
C VAL A 44 0.86 -0.99 1.79
N PHE A 45 1.47 -1.85 0.98
CA PHE A 45 0.71 -2.86 0.23
C PHE A 45 0.13 -3.94 1.15
N ILE A 46 0.81 -4.32 2.24
CA ILE A 46 0.23 -5.21 3.26
C ILE A 46 -1.05 -4.59 3.86
N LYS A 47 -1.03 -3.30 4.21
CA LYS A 47 -2.21 -2.59 4.74
C LYS A 47 -3.32 -2.48 3.70
N VAL A 48 -2.99 -2.18 2.44
CA VAL A 48 -3.96 -2.14 1.33
C VAL A 48 -4.62 -3.50 1.14
N PHE A 49 -3.83 -4.57 1.12
CA PHE A 49 -4.32 -5.94 0.94
C PHE A 49 -5.21 -6.36 2.11
N ASN A 50 -4.79 -6.07 3.35
CA ASN A 50 -5.60 -6.32 4.53
C ASN A 50 -6.92 -5.56 4.52
N HIS A 51 -6.95 -4.32 4.02
CA HIS A 51 -8.19 -3.56 3.91
C HIS A 51 -9.12 -4.22 2.88
N ILE A 52 -8.65 -4.46 1.65
CA ILE A 52 -9.47 -5.06 0.58
C ILE A 52 -10.01 -6.45 0.95
N THR A 53 -9.25 -7.24 1.70
CA THR A 53 -9.66 -8.61 2.06
C THR A 53 -10.54 -8.69 3.32
N LYS A 54 -10.54 -7.66 4.17
CA LYS A 54 -11.29 -7.66 5.44
C LYS A 54 -12.52 -6.76 5.42
N THR A 55 -12.56 -5.77 4.53
CA THR A 55 -13.70 -4.86 4.41
C THR A 55 -14.52 -5.21 3.17
N GLU A 56 -15.82 -4.99 3.24
CA GLU A 56 -16.70 -4.99 2.06
C GLU A 56 -16.88 -3.57 1.51
N GLU A 57 -16.07 -2.62 1.99
CA GLU A 57 -16.13 -1.23 1.58
C GLU A 57 -15.63 -1.08 0.14
N GLU A 58 -16.43 -0.40 -0.69
CA GLU A 58 -16.06 -0.13 -2.06
C GLU A 58 -15.03 1.00 -2.12
N ILE A 59 -13.85 0.68 -2.65
CA ILE A 59 -12.81 1.69 -2.91
C ILE A 59 -13.10 2.32 -4.27
N GLN A 60 -13.60 3.55 -4.25
CA GLN A 60 -13.89 4.30 -5.49
C GLN A 60 -12.63 4.68 -6.29
N ASN A 61 -11.51 4.93 -5.60
CA ASN A 61 -10.26 5.31 -6.25
C ASN A 61 -9.06 4.68 -5.54
N TYR A 62 -8.59 3.55 -6.09
CA TYR A 62 -7.46 2.80 -5.52
C TYR A 62 -6.18 3.62 -5.45
N LYS A 63 -5.88 4.44 -6.46
CA LYS A 63 -4.68 5.29 -6.45
C LYS A 63 -4.71 6.22 -5.24
N SER A 64 -5.79 6.99 -5.06
CA SER A 64 -5.95 7.91 -3.93
C SER A 64 -5.87 7.18 -2.57
N PHE A 65 -6.52 6.02 -2.48
CA PHE A 65 -6.49 5.19 -1.29
C PHE A 65 -5.07 4.71 -0.94
N ILE A 66 -4.32 4.16 -1.91
CA ILE A 66 -2.95 3.68 -1.69
C ILE A 66 -2.03 4.84 -1.25
N TYR A 67 -2.15 6.02 -1.85
CA TYR A 67 -1.38 7.20 -1.41
C TYR A 67 -1.76 7.65 0.01
N THR A 68 -3.02 7.51 0.40
CA THR A 68 -3.48 7.78 1.77
C THR A 68 -2.83 6.81 2.76
N VAL A 69 -2.85 5.51 2.45
CA VAL A 69 -2.17 4.49 3.25
C VAL A 69 -0.67 4.75 3.35
N ALA A 70 -0.03 5.16 2.24
CA ALA A 70 1.39 5.53 2.21
C ALA A 70 1.71 6.73 3.10
N LYS A 71 0.92 7.80 3.00
CA LYS A 71 1.07 8.98 3.87
C LYS A 71 0.96 8.60 5.34
N ASN A 72 -0.06 7.83 5.72
CA ASN A 72 -0.26 7.42 7.11
C ASN A 72 0.88 6.53 7.62
N THR A 73 1.33 5.59 6.79
CA THR A 73 2.46 4.69 7.14
C THR A 73 3.75 5.48 7.37
N ILE A 74 4.02 6.51 6.57
CA ILE A 74 5.18 7.39 6.77
C ILE A 74 5.05 8.20 8.07
N ILE A 75 3.85 8.73 8.37
CA ILE A 75 3.61 9.46 9.62
C ILE A 75 3.86 8.55 10.83
N ASP A 76 3.35 7.32 10.81
CA ASP A 76 3.56 6.34 11.87
C ASP A 76 5.04 5.99 12.06
N PHE A 77 5.77 5.84 10.95
CA PHE A 77 7.22 5.61 10.97
C PHE A 77 7.94 6.74 11.72
N TRP A 78 7.70 8.00 11.36
CA TRP A 78 8.33 9.14 12.03
C TRP A 78 7.93 9.29 13.50
N ARG A 79 6.69 8.92 13.85
CA ARG A 79 6.24 8.93 15.26
C ARG A 79 6.97 7.90 16.12
N LYS A 80 7.37 6.75 15.56
CA LYS A 80 8.12 5.70 16.27
C LYS A 80 9.62 5.99 16.37
N SER A 81 10.15 6.82 15.48
CA SER A 81 11.56 7.23 15.48
C SER A 81 11.86 8.39 16.43
N LYS A 82 10.85 8.92 17.14
CA LYS A 82 10.98 9.93 18.19
C LYS A 82 10.90 9.26 19.55
#